data_AF-A0AAW1J7X5-F1
#
_entry.id   AF-A0AAW1J7X5-F1
#
_cell.length_a   1.000
_cell.length_b   1.000
_cell.length_c   1.000
_cell.angle_alpha   90.00
_cell.angle_beta   90.00
_cell.angle_gamma   90.00
#
_symmetry.space_group_name_H-M   'P 1'
#
loop_
_entity.id
_entity.type
_entity.pdbx_description
1 polymer ?
#
loop_
_entity_poly.entity_id
_entity_poly.type
_entity_poly.pdbx_seq_one_letter_code
_entity_poly.pdbx_strand_id
1 'polypeptide(L)'
;MTNGHRVDSMDYRTELLSPAMSMVSPDYVSTTSEPPWQLNIDMFKLSRDQVDRDLAKYNMLCLRKRWKIAAYYKRQENIIQGINELQPTELPDSSSASLAQDEAMRLARGERTAITASNVVNFILLAAKIYASVETRSMAVIASTLDSLLDVLSGLILWFTANAMKKPNLQRYPVGKTRMQPVGIVVFASVMAAFGLQIMFESVRQIITKAQPERNPVKEMWMIGIMVSVIVIKFILMIYCRRFKNEIVRAYALDHMFDVVTNSVGLASAVLAIHFFWWIDPTGAIIIAVYTSSTWARTVLQNVQSLIGRGAPGEYLTKLIYLTWNHDEEIQKIEAVRAYNFGQNYFVEVDIVLPADMLLCNAHNIADSLQHKLELLSDVERAFVHVDYEFAHKPEHQPHKLV
;
A
#
# COMPACT_ATOMS: atom_id res chain seq x y z
N MET A 1 31.16 1.44 31.10
CA MET A 1 30.89 0.11 30.53
C MET A 1 29.65 0.21 29.67
N THR A 2 29.80 -0.16 28.41
CA THR A 2 28.92 0.08 27.26
C THR A 2 27.59 -0.66 27.37
N ASN A 3 26.47 0.06 27.41
CA ASN A 3 25.15 -0.51 27.14
C ASN A 3 24.72 -0.09 25.73
N GLY A 4 24.89 -1.01 24.80
CA GLY A 4 24.41 -0.87 23.42
C GLY A 4 22.91 -1.06 23.37
N HIS A 5 22.18 0.01 23.10
CA HIS A 5 20.85 -0.10 22.53
C HIS A 5 21.00 -0.54 21.07
N ARG A 6 20.76 -1.84 20.86
CA ARG A 6 20.72 -2.49 19.57
C ARG A 6 19.44 -2.07 18.87
N VAL A 7 19.51 -1.05 18.02
CA VAL A 7 18.41 -0.68 17.13
C VAL A 7 18.57 -1.53 15.88
N ASP A 8 17.74 -2.58 15.75
CA ASP A 8 17.62 -3.39 14.53
C ASP A 8 16.92 -2.59 13.41
N SER A 9 17.43 -1.40 13.10
CA SER A 9 17.09 -0.70 11.87
C SER A 9 18.02 -1.19 10.76
N MET A 10 17.44 -1.55 9.61
CA MET A 10 18.22 -1.79 8.39
C MET A 10 19.06 -0.57 7.97
N ASP A 11 18.85 0.61 8.57
CA ASP A 11 19.49 1.88 8.21
C ASP A 11 20.97 1.96 8.62
N TYR A 12 21.44 1.25 9.66
CA TYR A 12 22.87 1.28 10.04
C TYR A 12 23.78 0.70 8.95
N ARG A 13 23.29 -0.28 8.18
CA ARG A 13 24.06 -0.85 7.06
C ARG A 13 24.19 0.09 5.87
N THR A 14 23.34 1.11 5.77
CA THR A 14 23.39 2.12 4.71
C THR A 14 24.43 3.19 4.99
N GLU A 15 24.72 3.53 6.25
CA GLU A 15 25.80 4.46 6.60
C GLU A 15 27.18 3.93 6.18
N LEU A 16 27.39 2.62 6.23
CA LEU A 16 28.62 1.96 5.73
C LEU A 16 28.79 2.03 4.19
N LEU A 17 27.75 2.46 3.47
CA LEU A 17 27.77 2.63 2.02
C LEU A 17 27.84 4.10 1.60
N SER A 18 27.75 5.03 2.54
CA SER A 18 27.98 6.45 2.27
C SER A 18 29.46 6.67 1.96
N PRO A 19 29.83 7.21 0.79
CA PRO A 19 31.22 7.59 0.54
C PRO A 19 31.63 8.65 1.57
N ALA A 20 32.89 8.59 2.04
CA ALA A 20 33.45 9.64 2.87
C ALA A 20 33.27 10.98 2.13
N MET A 21 32.67 11.96 2.80
CA MET A 21 32.42 13.29 2.25
C MET A 21 33.76 13.89 1.82
N SER A 22 34.08 13.82 0.52
CA SER A 22 35.14 14.63 -0.05
C SER A 22 34.66 16.06 0.05
N MET A 23 35.34 16.87 0.86
CA MET A 23 35.10 18.31 0.94
C MET A 23 34.96 18.86 -0.48
N VAL A 24 33.76 19.32 -0.81
CA VAL A 24 33.47 19.98 -2.07
C VAL A 24 34.33 21.24 -2.11
N SER A 25 35.21 21.35 -3.12
CA SER A 25 36.01 22.55 -3.33
C SER A 25 35.11 23.77 -3.51
N PRO A 26 35.48 24.97 -3.03
CA PRO A 26 34.57 26.12 -2.90
C PRO A 26 34.14 26.78 -4.22
N ASP A 27 34.55 26.26 -5.38
CA ASP A 27 34.66 27.06 -6.61
C ASP A 27 33.42 27.01 -7.53
N TYR A 28 32.26 26.57 -7.04
CA TYR A 28 31.00 26.64 -7.80
C TYR A 28 29.84 27.16 -6.93
N VAL A 29 30.01 28.37 -6.40
CA VAL A 29 28.89 29.14 -5.84
C VAL A 29 28.29 29.96 -6.99
N SER A 30 27.19 29.46 -7.56
CA SER A 30 26.29 30.31 -8.33
C SER A 30 25.61 31.26 -7.34
N THR A 31 25.82 32.54 -7.52
CA THR A 31 25.31 33.63 -6.68
C THR A 31 23.79 33.75 -6.77
N THR A 32 23.07 33.07 -5.88
CA THR A 32 21.78 33.51 -5.36
C THR A 32 21.93 33.64 -3.85
N SER A 33 21.66 34.84 -3.33
CA SER A 33 21.75 35.14 -1.89
C SER A 33 20.59 34.47 -1.16
N GLU A 34 20.70 33.16 -0.96
CA GLU A 34 19.71 32.38 -0.22
C GLU A 34 19.96 32.51 1.29
N PRO A 35 18.89 32.55 2.10
CA PRO A 35 19.04 32.74 3.53
C PRO A 35 19.72 31.53 4.19
N PRO A 36 20.62 31.74 5.17
CA PRO A 36 21.50 30.68 5.71
C PRO A 36 20.77 29.55 6.44
N TRP A 37 19.49 29.75 6.79
CA TRP A 37 18.66 28.76 7.47
C TRP A 37 17.97 27.78 6.51
N GLN A 38 17.84 28.12 5.22
CA GLN A 38 17.20 27.26 4.23
C GLN A 38 18.18 26.23 3.65
N LEU A 39 17.82 24.96 3.73
CA LEU A 39 18.54 23.87 3.06
C LEU A 39 18.23 23.93 1.55
N ASN A 40 19.23 24.29 0.74
CA ASN A 40 19.13 24.18 -0.71
C ASN A 40 19.51 22.77 -1.18
N ILE A 41 18.54 22.06 -1.77
CA ILE A 41 18.77 20.70 -2.22
C ILE A 41 19.55 20.59 -3.55
N ASP A 42 19.63 21.66 -4.33
CA ASP A 42 20.43 21.72 -5.55
C ASP A 42 21.94 21.58 -5.26
N MET A 43 22.38 21.91 -4.04
CA MET A 43 23.74 21.67 -3.58
C MET A 43 24.07 20.18 -3.43
N PHE A 44 23.05 19.33 -3.26
CA PHE A 44 23.19 17.90 -3.05
C PHE A 44 22.97 17.08 -4.33
N LYS A 45 23.04 17.71 -5.51
CA LYS A 45 22.97 17.02 -6.81
C LYS A 45 24.06 15.94 -6.90
N LEU A 46 23.61 14.70 -6.97
CA LEU A 46 24.46 13.54 -7.21
C LEU A 46 25.11 13.66 -8.60
N SER A 47 26.43 13.91 -8.64
CA SER A 47 27.19 13.87 -9.88
C SER A 47 27.16 12.46 -10.46
N ARG A 48 26.64 12.31 -11.68
CA ARG A 48 26.55 11.02 -12.39
C ARG A 48 27.92 10.36 -12.53
N ASP A 49 28.96 11.16 -12.72
CA ASP A 49 30.35 10.71 -12.79
C ASP A 49 30.84 10.09 -11.47
N GLN A 50 30.38 10.59 -10.32
CA GLN A 50 30.73 10.05 -9.01
C GLN A 50 30.05 8.71 -8.77
N VAL A 51 28.78 8.59 -9.14
CA VAL A 51 28.01 7.33 -9.12
C VAL A 51 28.69 6.28 -10.00
N ASP A 52 29.05 6.65 -11.23
CA ASP A 52 29.71 5.73 -12.17
C ASP A 52 31.11 5.29 -11.69
N ARG A 53 31.89 6.20 -11.09
CA ARG A 53 33.17 5.86 -10.44
C ARG A 53 33.00 4.88 -9.28
N ASP A 54 32.01 5.09 -8.41
CA ASP A 54 31.78 4.21 -7.26
C ASP A 54 31.22 2.85 -7.70
N LEU A 55 30.38 2.79 -8.74
CA LEU A 55 29.99 1.51 -9.36
C LEU A 55 31.20 0.80 -10.01
N ALA A 56 32.10 1.56 -10.64
CA ALA A 56 33.28 1.01 -11.30
C ALA A 56 34.32 0.42 -10.33
N LYS A 57 34.44 0.96 -9.11
CA LYS A 57 35.32 0.41 -8.04
C LYS A 57 34.97 -1.04 -7.67
N TYR A 58 33.73 -1.47 -7.87
CA TYR A 58 33.27 -2.83 -7.51
C TYR A 58 33.19 -3.79 -8.71
N ASN A 59 33.84 -3.45 -9.83
CA ASN A 59 33.74 -4.20 -11.09
C ASN A 59 34.20 -5.66 -11.05
N MET A 60 34.98 -6.11 -10.04
CA MET A 60 35.51 -7.48 -10.03
C MET A 60 34.96 -8.45 -8.98
N LEU A 61 34.27 -8.03 -7.91
CA LEU A 61 34.08 -8.93 -6.75
C LEU A 61 32.65 -9.15 -6.24
N CYS A 62 31.61 -8.40 -6.62
CA CYS A 62 30.24 -8.80 -6.27
C CYS A 62 29.12 -8.02 -6.98
N LEU A 63 28.42 -8.67 -7.92
CA LEU A 63 27.16 -8.16 -8.51
C LEU A 63 26.15 -7.71 -7.43
N ARG A 64 26.08 -8.44 -6.31
CA ARG A 64 25.22 -8.12 -5.17
C ARG A 64 25.57 -6.79 -4.51
N LYS A 65 26.84 -6.41 -4.43
CA LYS A 65 27.27 -5.11 -3.86
C LYS A 65 26.93 -3.97 -4.82
N ARG A 66 27.19 -4.16 -6.11
CA ARG A 66 26.87 -3.18 -7.16
C ARG A 66 25.38 -2.86 -7.22
N TRP A 67 24.51 -3.89 -7.12
CA TRP A 67 23.06 -3.70 -7.07
C TRP A 67 22.61 -2.94 -5.82
N LYS A 68 23.24 -3.19 -4.65
CA LYS A 68 22.96 -2.44 -3.42
C LYS A 68 23.35 -0.96 -3.52
N ILE A 69 24.49 -0.67 -4.12
CA ILE A 69 24.97 0.71 -4.32
C ILE A 69 24.07 1.44 -5.33
N ALA A 70 23.72 0.79 -6.44
CA ALA A 70 22.76 1.34 -7.40
C ALA A 70 21.39 1.59 -6.77
N ALA A 71 20.90 0.65 -5.94
CA ALA A 71 19.66 0.81 -5.19
C ALA A 71 19.73 1.98 -4.19
N TYR A 72 20.89 2.19 -3.54
CA TYR A 72 21.12 3.32 -2.64
C TYR A 72 21.05 4.66 -3.37
N TYR A 73 21.78 4.82 -4.48
CA TYR A 73 21.74 6.08 -5.24
C TYR A 73 20.37 6.35 -5.85
N LYS A 74 19.69 5.31 -6.36
CA LYS A 74 18.30 5.43 -6.81
C LYS A 74 17.37 5.88 -5.68
N ARG A 75 17.59 5.39 -4.46
CA ARG A 75 16.84 5.81 -3.27
C ARG A 75 17.09 7.29 -2.96
N GLN A 76 18.33 7.75 -3.02
CA GLN A 76 18.67 9.17 -2.81
C GLN A 76 18.06 10.07 -3.88
N GLU A 77 18.11 9.66 -5.15
CA GLU A 77 17.51 10.39 -6.27
C GLU A 77 15.99 10.55 -6.07
N ASN A 78 15.30 9.49 -5.65
CA ASN A 78 13.87 9.55 -5.32
C ASN A 78 13.58 10.53 -4.16
N ILE A 79 14.43 10.59 -3.14
CA ILE A 79 14.27 11.54 -2.02
C ILE A 79 14.41 12.98 -2.53
N ILE A 80 15.46 13.26 -3.30
CA ILE A 80 15.72 14.61 -3.85
C ILE A 80 14.57 15.04 -4.76
N GLN A 81 14.12 14.15 -5.65
CA GLN A 81 12.97 14.41 -6.52
C GLN A 81 11.70 14.68 -5.69
N GLY A 82 11.43 13.84 -4.69
CA GLY A 82 10.27 13.99 -3.83
C GLY A 82 10.28 15.26 -2.98
N ILE A 83 11.45 15.85 -2.72
CA ILE A 83 11.62 17.15 -2.07
C ILE A 83 11.43 18.30 -3.07
N ASN A 84 11.98 18.19 -4.29
CA ASN A 84 11.78 19.17 -5.34
C ASN A 84 10.29 19.32 -5.71
N GLU A 85 9.53 18.22 -5.70
CA GLU A 85 8.08 18.23 -5.90
C GLU A 85 7.31 18.99 -4.79
N LEU A 86 7.92 19.20 -3.62
CA LEU A 86 7.31 19.94 -2.51
C LEU A 86 7.67 21.42 -2.47
N GLN A 87 8.71 21.84 -3.20
CA GLN A 87 8.99 23.27 -3.28
C GLN A 87 7.79 23.93 -3.96
N PRO A 88 7.15 24.90 -3.29
CA PRO A 88 5.93 25.49 -3.80
C PRO A 88 6.22 26.21 -5.11
N THR A 89 5.86 25.59 -6.23
CA THR A 89 5.64 26.32 -7.48
C THR A 89 4.27 26.97 -7.35
N GLU A 90 4.25 28.11 -6.67
CA GLU A 90 3.11 29.02 -6.48
C GLU A 90 1.87 28.41 -5.77
N LEU A 91 1.24 29.21 -4.91
CA LEU A 91 -0.02 28.82 -4.26
C LEU A 91 -1.06 28.55 -5.36
N PRO A 92 -1.81 27.44 -5.31
CA PRO A 92 -2.83 27.16 -6.30
C PRO A 92 -3.89 28.27 -6.30
N ASP A 93 -4.05 28.96 -7.43
CA ASP A 93 -5.14 29.90 -7.65
C ASP A 93 -6.49 29.22 -7.33
N SER A 94 -7.48 29.99 -6.87
CA SER A 94 -8.82 29.48 -6.52
C SER A 94 -9.50 28.68 -7.64
N SER A 95 -9.14 28.95 -8.89
CA SER A 95 -9.55 28.18 -10.08
C SER A 95 -8.91 26.79 -10.14
N SER A 96 -7.63 26.65 -9.79
CA SER A 96 -6.93 25.36 -9.77
C SER A 96 -7.38 24.47 -8.61
N ALA A 97 -7.70 25.06 -7.45
CA ALA A 97 -8.26 24.34 -6.32
C ALA A 97 -9.66 23.76 -6.62
N SER A 98 -10.51 24.52 -7.32
CA SER A 98 -11.84 24.03 -7.73
C SER A 98 -11.77 22.94 -8.79
N LEU A 99 -10.85 23.03 -9.75
CA LEU A 99 -10.59 21.96 -10.72
C LEU A 99 -10.09 20.67 -10.04
N ALA A 100 -9.16 20.78 -9.08
CA ALA A 100 -8.67 19.63 -8.32
C ALA A 100 -9.79 18.96 -7.50
N GLN A 101 -10.68 19.77 -6.92
CA GLN A 101 -11.84 19.27 -6.17
C GLN A 101 -12.85 18.55 -7.08
N ASP A 102 -13.10 19.07 -8.28
CA ASP A 102 -13.96 18.44 -9.28
C ASP A 102 -13.38 17.11 -9.80
N GLU A 103 -12.07 17.05 -10.03
CA GLU A 103 -11.38 15.81 -10.40
C GLU A 103 -11.47 14.76 -9.28
N ALA A 104 -11.22 15.16 -8.03
CA ALA A 104 -11.37 14.28 -6.87
C ALA A 104 -12.80 13.73 -6.74
N MET A 105 -13.81 14.57 -6.99
CA MET A 105 -15.22 14.15 -6.95
C MET A 105 -15.56 13.18 -8.10
N ARG A 106 -15.01 13.40 -9.30
CA ARG A 106 -15.17 12.48 -10.45
C ARG A 106 -14.52 11.13 -10.17
N LEU A 107 -13.30 11.12 -9.62
CA LEU A 107 -12.60 9.90 -9.21
C LEU A 107 -13.41 9.13 -8.16
N ALA A 108 -13.86 9.80 -7.11
CA ALA A 108 -14.68 9.18 -6.05
C ALA A 108 -16.01 8.61 -6.59
N ARG A 109 -16.62 9.26 -7.60
CA ARG A 109 -17.82 8.74 -8.27
C ARG A 109 -17.48 7.52 -9.13
N GLY A 110 -16.36 7.55 -9.86
CA GLY A 110 -15.85 6.42 -10.65
C GLY A 110 -15.55 5.18 -9.82
N GLU A 111 -14.94 5.37 -8.65
CA GLU A 111 -14.65 4.29 -7.68
C GLU A 111 -15.94 3.63 -7.18
N ARG A 112 -16.97 4.42 -6.87
CA ARG A 112 -18.28 3.91 -6.45
C ARG A 112 -18.97 3.13 -7.56
N THR A 113 -18.93 3.64 -8.79
CA THR A 113 -19.49 2.92 -9.93
C THR A 113 -18.74 1.61 -10.16
N ALA A 114 -17.42 1.56 -9.95
CA ALA A 114 -16.65 0.33 -10.05
C ALA A 114 -17.03 -0.71 -9.00
N ILE A 115 -17.13 -0.30 -7.73
CA ILE A 115 -17.55 -1.19 -6.64
C ILE A 115 -18.96 -1.73 -6.90
N THR A 116 -19.90 -0.85 -7.27
CA THR A 116 -21.29 -1.23 -7.50
C THR A 116 -21.43 -2.13 -8.73
N ALA A 117 -20.77 -1.78 -9.84
CA ALA A 117 -20.78 -2.59 -11.05
C ALA A 117 -20.17 -3.97 -10.81
N SER A 118 -19.05 -4.04 -10.10
CA SER A 118 -18.41 -5.30 -9.72
C SER A 118 -19.36 -6.21 -8.94
N ASN A 119 -20.06 -5.66 -7.94
CA ASN A 119 -21.00 -6.44 -7.15
C ASN A 119 -22.23 -6.88 -7.95
N VAL A 120 -22.76 -6.03 -8.82
CA VAL A 120 -23.89 -6.38 -9.70
C VAL A 120 -23.50 -7.51 -10.64
N VAL A 121 -22.31 -7.45 -11.24
CA VAL A 121 -21.80 -8.51 -12.12
C VAL A 121 -21.59 -9.81 -11.35
N ASN A 122 -20.96 -9.78 -10.17
CA ASN A 122 -20.79 -10.97 -9.34
C ASN A 122 -22.16 -11.59 -8.95
N PHE A 123 -23.16 -10.76 -8.67
CA PHE A 123 -24.52 -11.22 -8.37
C PHE A 123 -25.18 -11.89 -9.59
N ILE A 124 -25.04 -11.30 -10.79
CA ILE A 124 -25.55 -11.88 -12.04
C ILE A 124 -24.85 -13.22 -12.33
N LEU A 125 -23.52 -13.29 -12.16
CA LEU A 125 -22.75 -14.52 -12.33
C LEU A 125 -23.20 -15.61 -11.35
N LEU A 126 -23.44 -15.27 -10.08
CA LEU A 126 -23.97 -16.19 -9.10
C LEU A 126 -25.35 -16.72 -9.51
N ALA A 127 -26.27 -15.85 -9.91
CA ALA A 127 -27.61 -16.24 -10.36
C ALA A 127 -27.55 -17.19 -11.57
N ALA A 128 -26.69 -16.89 -12.55
CA ALA A 128 -26.49 -17.73 -13.74
C ALA A 128 -25.93 -19.10 -13.36
N LYS A 129 -24.94 -19.17 -12.46
CA LYS A 129 -24.37 -20.44 -12.00
C LYS A 129 -25.34 -21.26 -11.14
N ILE A 130 -26.15 -20.62 -10.29
CA ILE A 130 -27.19 -21.31 -9.51
C ILE A 130 -28.20 -21.97 -10.47
N TYR A 131 -28.66 -21.24 -11.49
CA TYR A 131 -29.55 -21.78 -12.50
C TYR A 131 -28.93 -23.00 -13.21
N ALA A 132 -27.67 -22.88 -13.64
CA ALA A 132 -26.93 -23.98 -14.26
C ALA A 132 -26.75 -25.18 -13.30
N SER A 133 -26.55 -24.94 -12.01
CA SER A 133 -26.38 -25.97 -10.99
C SER A 133 -27.65 -26.80 -10.77
N VAL A 134 -28.81 -26.14 -10.72
CA VAL A 134 -30.10 -26.81 -10.54
C VAL A 134 -30.41 -27.71 -11.73
N GLU A 135 -30.13 -27.24 -12.95
CA GLU A 135 -30.39 -28.00 -14.18
C GLU A 135 -29.44 -29.19 -14.34
N THR A 136 -28.14 -29.00 -14.06
CA THR A 136 -27.12 -30.04 -14.30
C THR A 136 -27.02 -31.09 -13.20
N ARG A 137 -27.49 -30.76 -11.98
CA ARG A 137 -27.35 -31.55 -10.73
C ARG A 137 -25.93 -32.07 -10.50
N SER A 138 -24.92 -31.35 -10.99
CA SER A 138 -23.52 -31.78 -10.98
C SER A 138 -22.79 -31.25 -9.76
N MET A 139 -22.06 -32.12 -9.06
CA MET A 139 -21.21 -31.73 -7.92
C MET A 139 -20.13 -30.71 -8.32
N ALA A 140 -19.62 -30.77 -9.56
CA ALA A 140 -18.63 -29.81 -10.05
C ALA A 140 -19.24 -28.41 -10.25
N VAL A 141 -20.50 -28.33 -10.67
CA VAL A 141 -21.19 -27.05 -10.85
C VAL A 141 -21.58 -26.46 -9.49
N ILE A 142 -21.94 -27.30 -8.51
CA ILE A 142 -22.17 -26.87 -7.12
C ILE A 142 -20.89 -26.28 -6.52
N ALA A 143 -19.72 -26.91 -6.69
CA ALA A 143 -18.45 -26.35 -6.24
C ALA A 143 -18.20 -24.96 -6.86
N SER A 144 -18.35 -24.82 -8.17
CA SER A 144 -18.22 -23.53 -8.88
C SER A 144 -19.25 -22.47 -8.46
N THR A 145 -20.44 -22.85 -7.97
CA THR A 145 -21.40 -21.91 -7.39
C THR A 145 -20.96 -21.36 -6.03
N LEU A 146 -20.30 -22.19 -5.21
CA LEU A 146 -19.77 -21.75 -3.92
C LEU A 146 -18.70 -20.68 -4.12
N ASP A 147 -17.87 -20.82 -5.14
CA ASP A 147 -16.86 -19.82 -5.50
C ASP A 147 -17.51 -18.46 -5.79
N SER A 148 -18.57 -18.46 -6.61
CA SER A 148 -19.29 -17.22 -6.93
C SER A 148 -20.15 -16.68 -5.80
N LEU A 149 -20.54 -17.52 -4.84
CA LEU A 149 -21.18 -17.05 -3.60
C LEU A 149 -20.18 -16.29 -2.75
N LEU A 150 -18.94 -16.78 -2.67
CA LEU A 150 -17.87 -16.11 -1.95
C LEU A 150 -17.51 -14.79 -2.63
N ASP A 151 -17.47 -14.72 -3.96
CA ASP A 151 -17.27 -13.45 -4.71
C ASP A 151 -18.34 -12.38 -4.38
N VAL A 152 -19.58 -12.81 -4.16
CA VAL A 152 -20.68 -11.90 -3.78
C VAL A 152 -20.55 -11.48 -2.33
N LEU A 153 -20.22 -12.42 -1.44
CA LEU A 153 -20.03 -12.14 -0.01
C LEU A 153 -18.83 -11.21 0.21
N SER A 154 -17.73 -11.46 -0.48
CA SER A 154 -16.49 -10.70 -0.46
C SER A 154 -16.72 -9.26 -0.97
N GLY A 155 -17.45 -9.13 -2.09
CA GLY A 155 -17.90 -7.85 -2.62
C GLY A 155 -18.89 -7.11 -1.71
N LEU A 156 -19.76 -7.83 -0.99
CA LEU A 156 -20.68 -7.22 -0.03
C LEU A 156 -19.92 -6.62 1.16
N ILE A 157 -18.90 -7.33 1.67
CA ILE A 157 -18.03 -6.83 2.77
C ILE A 157 -17.34 -5.53 2.36
N LEU A 158 -16.75 -5.48 1.16
CA LEU A 158 -16.04 -4.28 0.67
C LEU A 158 -17.01 -3.12 0.38
N TRP A 159 -18.18 -3.40 -0.21
CA TRP A 159 -19.21 -2.37 -0.42
C TRP A 159 -19.78 -1.84 0.90
N PHE A 160 -20.03 -2.71 1.87
CA PHE A 160 -20.45 -2.29 3.21
C PHE A 160 -19.39 -1.42 3.86
N THR A 161 -18.11 -1.79 3.75
CA THR A 161 -16.98 -1.00 4.25
C THR A 161 -16.96 0.38 3.60
N ALA A 162 -17.02 0.47 2.27
CA ALA A 162 -17.05 1.74 1.54
C ALA A 162 -18.25 2.62 1.93
N ASN A 163 -19.43 2.01 2.07
CA ASN A 163 -20.65 2.73 2.45
C ASN A 163 -20.61 3.20 3.92
N ALA A 164 -20.03 2.39 4.81
CA ALA A 164 -19.92 2.72 6.23
C ALA A 164 -18.96 3.91 6.45
N MET A 165 -17.88 4.03 5.66
CA MET A 165 -16.96 5.16 5.72
C MET A 165 -17.59 6.47 5.25
N LYS A 166 -18.58 6.41 4.35
CA LYS A 166 -19.23 7.59 3.76
C LYS A 166 -20.03 8.42 4.77
N LYS A 167 -20.53 7.81 5.85
CA LYS A 167 -21.36 8.51 6.85
C LYS A 167 -20.49 9.01 8.01
N PRO A 168 -20.00 10.27 7.99
CA PRO A 168 -19.27 10.84 9.11
C PRO A 168 -20.21 10.91 10.32
N ASN A 169 -19.75 10.42 11.46
CA ASN A 169 -20.46 10.59 12.73
C ASN A 169 -19.43 11.08 13.72
N LEU A 170 -19.27 12.40 13.80
CA LEU A 170 -18.24 13.02 14.65
C LEU A 170 -18.48 12.79 16.14
N GLN A 171 -19.73 12.56 16.57
CA GLN A 171 -20.04 12.28 17.98
C GLN A 171 -19.50 10.93 18.44
N ARG A 172 -19.60 9.89 17.60
CA ARG A 172 -19.13 8.54 17.94
C ARG A 172 -17.72 8.26 17.43
N TYR A 173 -17.32 8.93 16.37
CA TYR A 173 -16.03 8.78 15.70
C TYR A 173 -15.47 10.17 15.38
N PRO A 174 -14.87 10.87 16.37
CA PRO A 174 -14.37 12.23 16.21
C PRO A 174 -13.25 12.32 15.17
N VAL A 175 -12.46 11.26 15.03
CA VAL A 175 -11.37 11.14 14.04
C VAL A 175 -11.86 10.51 12.72
N GLY A 176 -13.17 10.43 12.51
CA GLY A 176 -13.74 9.84 11.30
C GLY A 176 -13.68 8.30 11.27
N LYS A 177 -14.02 7.75 10.11
CA LYS A 177 -14.27 6.32 9.88
C LYS A 177 -13.37 5.68 8.83
N THR A 178 -12.35 6.41 8.39
CA THR A 178 -11.32 5.98 7.42
C THR A 178 -10.65 4.66 7.84
N ARG A 179 -10.51 4.43 9.15
CA ARG A 179 -9.97 3.17 9.72
C ARG A 179 -10.76 1.90 9.39
N MET A 180 -12.02 2.00 8.97
CA MET A 180 -12.78 0.81 8.59
C MET A 180 -12.28 0.18 7.29
N GLN A 181 -11.56 0.93 6.44
CA GLN A 181 -11.03 0.41 5.19
C GLN A 181 -10.08 -0.76 5.37
N PRO A 182 -8.94 -0.63 6.09
CA PRO A 182 -8.04 -1.76 6.26
C PRO A 182 -8.68 -2.87 7.12
N VAL A 183 -9.62 -2.56 8.02
CA VAL A 183 -10.44 -3.58 8.71
C VAL A 183 -11.26 -4.41 7.72
N GLY A 184 -11.97 -3.76 6.80
CA GLY A 184 -12.75 -4.42 5.77
C GLY A 184 -11.90 -5.27 4.84
N ILE A 185 -10.73 -4.78 4.45
CA ILE A 185 -9.75 -5.53 3.65
C ILE A 185 -9.23 -6.76 4.41
N VAL A 186 -8.96 -6.65 5.72
CA VAL A 186 -8.55 -7.78 6.55
C VAL A 186 -9.63 -8.85 6.63
N VAL A 187 -10.89 -8.47 6.88
CA VAL A 187 -12.01 -9.42 6.95
C VAL A 187 -12.18 -10.13 5.59
N PHE A 188 -12.20 -9.36 4.51
CA PHE A 188 -12.27 -9.86 3.14
C PHE A 188 -11.13 -10.85 2.84
N ALA A 189 -9.87 -10.44 3.05
CA ALA A 189 -8.70 -11.27 2.77
C ALA A 189 -8.65 -12.54 3.64
N SER A 190 -9.17 -12.49 4.88
CA SER A 190 -9.25 -13.66 5.76
C SER A 190 -10.23 -14.70 5.23
N VAL A 191 -11.39 -14.27 4.73
CA VAL A 191 -12.38 -15.16 4.08
C VAL A 191 -11.77 -15.82 2.84
N MET A 192 -11.10 -15.03 1.99
CA MET A 192 -10.47 -15.56 0.77
C MET A 192 -9.29 -16.50 1.07
N ALA A 193 -8.49 -16.22 2.11
CA ALA A 193 -7.41 -17.10 2.55
C ALA A 193 -7.94 -18.45 3.06
N ALA A 194 -9.01 -18.43 3.87
CA ALA A 194 -9.67 -19.63 4.38
C ALA A 194 -10.27 -20.47 3.25
N PHE A 195 -10.86 -19.82 2.25
CA PHE A 195 -11.36 -20.49 1.08
C PHE A 195 -10.26 -21.18 0.25
N GLY A 196 -9.11 -20.52 0.05
CA GLY A 196 -7.95 -21.17 -0.58
C GLY A 196 -7.50 -22.42 0.18
N LEU A 197 -7.51 -22.40 1.52
CA LEU A 197 -7.19 -23.58 2.34
C LEU A 197 -8.24 -24.69 2.18
N GLN A 198 -9.52 -24.33 2.09
CA GLN A 198 -10.60 -25.29 1.84
C GLN A 198 -10.43 -26.00 0.50
N ILE A 199 -10.10 -25.26 -0.58
CA ILE A 199 -9.79 -25.85 -1.89
C ILE A 199 -8.62 -26.82 -1.75
N MET A 200 -7.54 -26.42 -1.07
CA MET A 200 -6.38 -27.28 -0.85
C MET A 200 -6.76 -28.60 -0.18
N PHE A 201 -7.57 -28.56 0.89
CA PHE A 201 -8.02 -29.77 1.58
C PHE A 201 -8.87 -30.68 0.68
N GLU A 202 -9.78 -30.10 -0.10
CA GLU A 202 -10.63 -30.88 -1.01
C GLU A 202 -9.80 -31.50 -2.16
N SER A 203 -8.84 -30.79 -2.72
CA SER A 203 -7.94 -31.32 -3.74
C SER A 203 -7.04 -32.44 -3.20
N VAL A 204 -6.51 -32.31 -1.98
CA VAL A 204 -5.76 -33.38 -1.31
C VAL A 204 -6.66 -34.60 -1.08
N ARG A 205 -7.89 -34.39 -0.63
CA ARG A 205 -8.87 -35.47 -0.44
C ARG A 205 -9.14 -36.19 -1.75
N GLN A 206 -9.32 -35.48 -2.86
CA GLN A 206 -9.54 -36.07 -4.19
C GLN A 206 -8.38 -36.97 -4.65
N ILE A 207 -7.13 -36.59 -4.35
CA ILE A 207 -5.96 -37.43 -4.63
C ILE A 207 -5.99 -38.72 -3.81
N ILE A 208 -6.32 -38.62 -2.52
CA ILE A 208 -6.35 -39.77 -1.60
C ILE A 208 -7.49 -40.74 -1.96
N THR A 209 -8.69 -40.21 -2.23
CA THR A 209 -9.88 -41.04 -2.52
C THR A 209 -9.88 -41.62 -3.93
N LYS A 210 -8.96 -41.19 -4.80
CA LYS A 210 -8.93 -41.52 -6.24
C LYS A 210 -10.32 -41.35 -6.88
N ALA A 211 -11.05 -40.33 -6.45
CA ALA A 211 -12.37 -40.06 -6.99
C ALA A 211 -12.23 -39.71 -8.47
N GLN A 212 -12.57 -40.64 -9.36
CA GLN A 212 -12.69 -40.39 -10.79
C GLN A 212 -13.96 -39.55 -10.98
N PRO A 213 -13.88 -38.34 -11.55
CA PRO A 213 -15.07 -37.59 -11.89
C PRO A 213 -15.93 -38.41 -12.86
N GLU A 214 -17.24 -38.46 -12.65
CA GLU A 214 -18.15 -39.03 -13.67
C GLU A 214 -18.08 -38.17 -14.93
N ARG A 215 -17.42 -38.72 -15.96
CA ARG A 215 -17.16 -38.05 -17.23
C ARG A 215 -18.40 -38.14 -18.13
N ASN A 216 -19.11 -37.03 -18.26
CA ASN A 216 -20.17 -36.88 -19.26
C ASN A 216 -19.72 -35.84 -20.29
N PRO A 217 -19.37 -36.24 -21.54
CA PRO A 217 -18.72 -35.36 -22.51
C PRO A 217 -19.58 -34.17 -22.93
N VAL A 218 -20.90 -34.33 -22.92
CA VAL A 218 -21.84 -33.22 -23.20
C VAL A 218 -21.82 -32.20 -22.05
N LYS A 219 -21.78 -32.64 -20.79
CA LYS A 219 -21.74 -31.74 -19.63
C LYS A 219 -20.41 -30.99 -19.51
N GLU A 220 -19.31 -31.62 -19.93
CA GLU A 220 -17.97 -31.02 -19.96
C GLU A 220 -17.89 -29.84 -20.94
N MET A 221 -18.47 -29.95 -22.14
CA MET A 221 -18.41 -28.88 -23.14
C MET A 221 -19.17 -27.61 -22.69
N TRP A 222 -20.32 -27.79 -22.03
CA TRP A 222 -21.08 -26.71 -21.42
C TRP A 222 -20.35 -26.08 -20.22
N MET A 223 -19.72 -26.91 -19.37
CA MET A 223 -18.92 -26.44 -18.23
C MET A 223 -17.72 -25.59 -18.68
N ILE A 224 -16.98 -26.03 -19.70
CA ILE A 224 -15.86 -25.29 -20.29
C ILE A 224 -16.34 -23.94 -20.83
N GLY A 225 -17.47 -23.91 -21.54
CA GLY A 225 -18.06 -22.66 -22.06
C GLY A 225 -18.41 -21.66 -20.96
N ILE A 226 -19.01 -22.11 -19.86
CA ILE A 226 -19.33 -21.27 -18.69
C ILE A 226 -18.05 -20.76 -18.03
N MET A 227 -17.05 -21.61 -17.83
CA MET A 227 -15.76 -21.22 -17.23
C MET A 227 -15.03 -20.15 -18.07
N VAL A 228 -14.98 -20.32 -19.39
CA VAL A 228 -14.38 -19.34 -20.31
C VAL A 228 -15.12 -18.00 -20.24
N SER A 229 -16.45 -18.02 -20.20
CA SER A 229 -17.25 -16.80 -20.06
C SER A 229 -16.95 -16.06 -18.75
N VAL A 230 -16.84 -16.78 -17.63
CA VAL A 230 -16.46 -16.21 -16.33
C VAL A 230 -15.07 -15.57 -16.38
N ILE A 231 -14.09 -16.24 -17.00
CA ILE A 231 -12.73 -15.73 -17.15
C ILE A 231 -12.73 -14.41 -17.93
N VAL A 232 -13.45 -14.34 -19.06
CA VAL A 232 -13.52 -13.12 -19.88
C VAL A 232 -14.19 -11.97 -19.11
N ILE A 233 -15.32 -12.23 -18.45
CA ILE A 233 -16.05 -11.22 -17.68
C ILE A 233 -15.16 -10.67 -16.55
N LYS A 234 -14.54 -11.55 -15.75
CA LYS A 234 -13.66 -11.13 -14.65
C LYS A 234 -12.39 -10.44 -15.15
N PHE A 235 -11.86 -10.81 -16.30
CA PHE A 235 -10.73 -10.11 -16.92
C PHE A 235 -11.08 -8.66 -17.29
N ILE A 236 -12.27 -8.43 -17.86
CA ILE A 236 -12.75 -7.07 -18.16
C ILE A 236 -12.93 -6.26 -16.86
N LEU A 237 -13.52 -6.86 -15.82
CA LEU A 237 -13.68 -6.21 -14.52
C LEU A 237 -12.33 -5.87 -13.87
N MET A 238 -11.36 -6.77 -13.94
CA MET A 238 -10.00 -6.53 -13.47
C MET A 238 -9.38 -5.31 -14.17
N ILE A 239 -9.46 -5.21 -15.50
CA ILE A 239 -8.94 -4.06 -16.25
C ILE A 239 -9.64 -2.77 -15.81
N TYR A 240 -10.96 -2.81 -15.58
CA TYR A 240 -11.72 -1.65 -15.15
C TYR A 240 -11.34 -1.19 -13.74
N CYS A 241 -11.26 -2.11 -12.77
CA CYS A 241 -10.89 -1.79 -11.38
C CYS A 241 -9.43 -1.34 -11.24
N ARG A 242 -8.50 -1.84 -12.06
CA ARG A 242 -7.07 -1.43 -12.03
C ARG A 242 -6.84 0.03 -12.40
N ARG A 243 -7.81 0.72 -12.99
CA ARG A 243 -7.70 2.15 -13.33
C ARG A 243 -7.77 3.07 -12.12
N PHE A 244 -8.25 2.57 -10.98
CA PHE A 244 -8.45 3.37 -9.77
C PHE A 244 -7.33 3.14 -8.76
N LYS A 245 -6.93 4.20 -8.05
CA LYS A 245 -5.87 4.15 -7.04
C LYS A 245 -6.36 3.76 -5.64
N ASN A 246 -7.66 3.86 -5.38
CA ASN A 246 -8.27 3.54 -4.08
C ASN A 246 -8.03 2.08 -3.68
N GLU A 247 -7.63 1.85 -2.43
CA GLU A 247 -7.28 0.51 -1.95
C GLU A 247 -8.45 -0.47 -1.90
N ILE A 248 -9.69 -0.01 -1.68
CA ILE A 248 -10.87 -0.89 -1.77
C ILE A 248 -11.03 -1.38 -3.21
N VAL A 249 -10.91 -0.48 -4.19
CA VAL A 249 -11.00 -0.86 -5.62
C VAL A 249 -9.79 -1.70 -6.05
N ARG A 250 -8.62 -1.45 -5.46
CA ARG A 250 -7.42 -2.27 -5.66
C ARG A 250 -7.61 -3.68 -5.09
N ALA A 251 -8.29 -3.82 -3.94
CA ALA A 251 -8.65 -5.12 -3.39
C ALA A 251 -9.60 -5.88 -4.33
N TYR A 252 -10.61 -5.22 -4.91
CA TYR A 252 -11.45 -5.80 -5.97
C TYR A 252 -10.65 -6.20 -7.21
N ALA A 253 -9.75 -5.33 -7.68
CA ALA A 253 -8.92 -5.64 -8.83
C ALA A 253 -8.03 -6.86 -8.59
N LEU A 254 -7.51 -6.98 -7.37
CA LEU A 254 -6.71 -8.13 -6.93
C LEU A 254 -7.56 -9.40 -6.88
N ASP A 255 -8.78 -9.31 -6.33
CA ASP A 255 -9.77 -10.40 -6.30
C ASP A 255 -10.05 -10.93 -7.70
N HIS A 256 -10.50 -10.06 -8.61
CA HIS A 256 -10.78 -10.42 -10.00
C HIS A 256 -9.56 -11.01 -10.73
N MET A 257 -8.36 -10.50 -10.44
CA MET A 257 -7.13 -11.06 -11.00
C MET A 257 -6.89 -12.49 -10.49
N PHE A 258 -7.08 -12.73 -9.18
CA PHE A 258 -6.99 -14.06 -8.60
C PHE A 258 -8.02 -15.01 -9.19
N ASP A 259 -9.24 -14.55 -9.42
CA ASP A 259 -10.28 -15.35 -10.01
C ASP A 259 -9.97 -15.69 -11.47
N VAL A 260 -9.43 -14.75 -12.24
CA VAL A 260 -8.98 -15.02 -13.61
C VAL A 260 -7.87 -16.06 -13.60
N VAL A 261 -6.87 -15.91 -12.73
CA VAL A 261 -5.73 -16.83 -12.63
C VAL A 261 -6.19 -18.22 -12.18
N THR A 262 -6.96 -18.30 -11.10
CA THR A 262 -7.45 -19.58 -10.54
C THR A 262 -8.35 -20.32 -11.53
N ASN A 263 -9.31 -19.64 -12.17
CA ASN A 263 -10.18 -20.24 -13.18
C ASN A 263 -9.40 -20.63 -14.45
N SER A 264 -8.42 -19.84 -14.88
CA SER A 264 -7.62 -20.16 -16.09
C SER A 264 -6.71 -21.35 -15.86
N VAL A 265 -5.99 -21.38 -14.73
CA VAL A 265 -5.08 -22.49 -14.41
C VAL A 265 -5.89 -23.75 -14.06
N GLY A 266 -7.03 -23.62 -13.38
CA GLY A 266 -7.96 -24.74 -13.13
C GLY A 266 -8.56 -25.32 -14.42
N LEU A 267 -8.95 -24.46 -15.37
CA LEU A 267 -9.41 -24.94 -16.68
C LEU A 267 -8.27 -25.63 -17.45
N ALA A 268 -7.06 -25.08 -17.41
CA ALA A 268 -5.90 -25.69 -18.03
C ALA A 268 -5.57 -27.05 -17.38
N SER A 269 -5.57 -27.16 -16.06
CA SER A 269 -5.31 -28.41 -15.35
C SER A 269 -6.35 -29.47 -15.66
N ALA A 270 -7.63 -29.09 -15.74
CA ALA A 270 -8.71 -29.99 -16.11
C ALA A 270 -8.53 -30.52 -17.55
N VAL A 271 -8.21 -29.64 -18.51
CA VAL A 271 -7.97 -30.04 -19.91
C VAL A 271 -6.74 -30.94 -20.03
N LEU A 272 -5.63 -30.62 -19.34
CA LEU A 272 -4.45 -31.50 -19.32
C LEU A 272 -4.75 -32.85 -18.66
N ALA A 273 -5.58 -32.90 -17.62
CA ALA A 273 -5.96 -34.15 -16.96
C ALA A 273 -6.81 -35.08 -17.85
N ILE A 274 -7.51 -34.52 -18.85
CA ILE A 274 -8.22 -35.31 -19.87
C ILE A 274 -7.23 -36.00 -20.81
N HIS A 275 -6.18 -35.31 -21.24
CA HIS A 275 -5.22 -35.82 -22.23
C HIS A 275 -4.08 -36.67 -21.64
N PHE A 276 -3.68 -36.43 -20.39
CA PHE A 276 -2.49 -37.06 -19.81
C PHE A 276 -2.83 -37.94 -18.59
N PHE A 277 -2.95 -37.34 -17.40
CA PHE A 277 -3.13 -38.08 -16.15
C PHE A 277 -4.15 -37.38 -15.23
N TRP A 278 -5.01 -38.18 -14.60
CA TRP A 278 -6.09 -37.70 -13.72
C TRP A 278 -5.60 -36.88 -12.51
N TRP A 279 -4.37 -37.13 -12.02
CA TRP A 279 -3.81 -36.45 -10.84
C TRP A 279 -3.31 -35.02 -11.15
N ILE A 280 -3.24 -34.63 -12.43
CA ILE A 280 -2.80 -33.29 -12.83
C ILE A 280 -3.77 -32.22 -12.34
N ASP A 281 -5.07 -32.48 -12.42
CA ASP A 281 -6.11 -31.53 -12.00
C ASP A 281 -6.03 -31.18 -10.50
N PRO A 282 -6.07 -32.16 -9.57
CA PRO A 282 -5.95 -31.83 -8.15
C PRO A 282 -4.57 -31.31 -7.77
N THR A 283 -3.51 -31.67 -8.50
CA THR A 283 -2.16 -31.09 -8.27
C THR A 283 -2.12 -29.61 -8.67
N GLY A 284 -2.71 -29.26 -9.81
CA GLY A 284 -2.87 -27.87 -10.24
C GLY A 284 -3.67 -27.05 -9.24
N ALA A 285 -4.78 -27.59 -8.75
CA ALA A 285 -5.60 -26.95 -7.72
C ALA A 285 -4.84 -26.72 -6.41
N ILE A 286 -4.01 -27.66 -5.94
CA ILE A 286 -3.16 -27.48 -4.74
C ILE A 286 -2.15 -26.34 -4.93
N ILE A 287 -1.47 -26.28 -6.09
CA ILE A 287 -0.47 -25.24 -6.38
C ILE A 287 -1.13 -23.85 -6.35
N ILE A 288 -2.29 -23.71 -7.01
CA ILE A 288 -3.06 -22.46 -7.02
C ILE A 288 -3.53 -22.12 -5.61
N ALA A 289 -4.06 -23.08 -4.87
CA ALA A 289 -4.56 -22.87 -3.52
C ALA A 289 -3.48 -22.32 -2.58
N VAL A 290 -2.28 -22.91 -2.60
CA VAL A 290 -1.12 -22.42 -1.83
C VAL A 290 -0.75 -20.99 -2.24
N TYR A 291 -0.72 -20.70 -3.54
CA TYR A 291 -0.40 -19.36 -4.05
C TYR A 291 -1.43 -18.31 -3.60
N THR A 292 -2.73 -18.62 -3.74
CA THR A 292 -3.84 -17.74 -3.36
C THR A 292 -3.89 -17.51 -1.85
N SER A 293 -3.84 -18.58 -1.04
CA SER A 293 -3.83 -18.46 0.43
C SER A 293 -2.62 -17.68 0.93
N SER A 294 -1.43 -17.92 0.39
CA SER A 294 -0.21 -17.19 0.77
C SER A 294 -0.31 -15.70 0.44
N THR A 295 -0.91 -15.35 -0.71
CA THR A 295 -1.06 -13.95 -1.09
C THR A 295 -2.07 -13.23 -0.21
N TRP A 296 -3.23 -13.84 0.05
CA TRP A 296 -4.23 -13.25 0.94
C TRP A 296 -3.73 -13.15 2.38
N ALA A 297 -2.99 -14.15 2.88
CA ALA A 297 -2.35 -14.07 4.19
C ALA A 297 -1.35 -12.90 4.27
N ARG A 298 -0.58 -12.64 3.20
CA ARG A 298 0.30 -11.47 3.12
C ARG A 298 -0.50 -10.16 3.13
N THR A 299 -1.61 -10.10 2.40
CA THR A 299 -2.51 -8.93 2.40
C THR A 299 -3.08 -8.65 3.79
N VAL A 300 -3.49 -9.69 4.53
CA VAL A 300 -3.92 -9.56 5.93
C VAL A 300 -2.79 -8.95 6.78
N LEU A 301 -1.59 -9.52 6.71
CA LEU A 301 -0.46 -9.04 7.52
C LEU A 301 -0.12 -7.57 7.22
N GLN A 302 -0.12 -7.16 5.95
CA GLN A 302 0.14 -5.78 5.55
C GLN A 302 -0.92 -4.81 6.09
N ASN A 303 -2.20 -5.16 6.00
CA ASN A 303 -3.28 -4.30 6.49
C ASN A 303 -3.31 -4.26 8.03
N VAL A 304 -3.05 -5.38 8.71
CA VAL A 304 -2.92 -5.43 10.17
C VAL A 304 -1.76 -4.55 10.64
N GLN A 305 -0.62 -4.56 9.96
CA GLN A 305 0.49 -3.64 10.27
C GLN A 305 0.09 -2.18 10.09
N SER A 306 -0.74 -1.85 9.09
CA SER A 306 -1.29 -0.50 8.93
C SER A 306 -2.22 -0.12 10.10
N LEU A 307 -3.02 -1.07 10.63
CA LEU A 307 -3.88 -0.84 11.80
C LEU A 307 -3.09 -0.60 13.09
N ILE A 308 -1.96 -1.27 13.26
CA ILE A 308 -1.13 -1.18 14.46
C ILE A 308 -0.36 0.16 14.53
N GLY A 309 -0.25 0.88 13.41
CA GLY A 309 0.50 2.13 13.34
C GLY A 309 1.96 1.91 12.96
N ARG A 310 2.21 1.11 11.92
CA ARG A 310 3.56 0.97 11.34
C ARG A 310 4.12 2.35 10.98
N GLY A 311 5.36 2.62 11.38
CA GLY A 311 6.07 3.85 11.03
C GLY A 311 6.24 4.03 9.52
N ALA A 312 6.18 5.28 9.07
CA ALA A 312 6.45 5.68 7.70
C ALA A 312 7.87 5.27 7.28
N PRO A 313 8.11 5.02 5.99
CA PRO A 313 9.46 4.73 5.49
C PRO A 313 10.39 5.92 5.75
N GLY A 314 11.67 5.64 6.02
CA GLY A 314 12.65 6.69 6.33
C GLY A 314 12.77 7.80 5.28
N GLU A 315 12.52 7.47 4.00
CA GLU A 315 12.47 8.45 2.90
C GLU A 315 11.39 9.52 3.13
N TYR A 316 10.23 9.09 3.62
CA TYR A 316 9.13 10.00 3.93
C TYR A 316 9.43 10.82 5.18
N LEU A 317 10.07 10.23 6.19
CA LEU A 317 10.54 10.97 7.36
C LEU A 317 11.55 12.05 6.98
N THR A 318 12.52 11.76 6.10
CA THR A 318 13.47 12.76 5.58
C THR A 318 12.74 13.90 4.88
N LYS A 319 11.71 13.58 4.08
CA LYS A 319 10.87 14.56 3.38
C LYS A 319 10.15 15.49 4.37
N LEU A 320 9.60 14.94 5.45
CA LEU A 320 8.95 15.73 6.51
C LEU A 320 9.97 16.61 7.25
N ILE A 321 11.13 16.06 7.63
CA ILE A 321 12.20 16.80 8.32
C ILE A 321 12.66 18.00 7.48
N TYR A 322 12.86 17.79 6.17
CA TYR A 322 13.24 18.87 5.27
C TYR A 322 12.17 19.97 5.20
N LEU A 323 10.89 19.58 5.08
CA LEU A 323 9.78 20.53 5.00
C LEU A 323 9.64 21.34 6.28
N THR A 324 9.82 20.69 7.45
CA THR A 324 9.84 21.32 8.76
C THR A 324 11.02 22.28 8.92
N TRP A 325 12.23 21.87 8.57
CA TRP A 325 13.43 22.71 8.73
C TRP A 325 13.36 23.96 7.84
N ASN A 326 12.89 23.80 6.59
CA ASN A 326 12.73 24.91 5.65
C ASN A 326 11.39 25.64 5.82
N HIS A 327 10.72 25.53 6.96
CA HIS A 327 9.48 26.24 7.20
C HIS A 327 9.70 27.68 7.65
N ASP A 328 10.52 27.88 8.67
CA ASP A 328 10.72 29.17 9.33
C ASP A 328 12.15 29.28 9.90
N GLU A 329 12.68 30.50 9.95
CA GLU A 329 14.03 30.78 10.43
C GLU A 329 14.19 30.70 11.95
N GLU A 330 13.08 30.86 12.69
CA GLU A 330 13.09 30.80 14.15
C GLU A 330 13.15 29.36 14.68
N ILE A 331 13.03 28.35 13.82
CA ILE A 331 13.19 26.94 14.18
C ILE A 331 14.67 26.65 14.47
N GLN A 332 14.99 26.48 15.76
CA GLN A 332 16.37 26.24 16.19
C GLN A 332 16.76 24.77 16.07
N LYS A 333 15.82 23.86 16.35
CA LYS A 333 16.05 22.41 16.37
C LYS A 333 14.75 21.65 16.11
N ILE A 334 14.88 20.50 15.45
CA ILE A 334 13.83 19.49 15.37
C ILE A 334 14.21 18.38 16.34
N GLU A 335 13.37 18.11 17.33
CA GLU A 335 13.66 17.09 18.34
C GLU A 335 13.27 15.71 17.84
N ALA A 336 12.02 15.56 17.40
CA ALA A 336 11.51 14.31 16.90
C ALA A 336 10.52 14.54 15.75
N VAL A 337 10.59 13.65 14.77
CA VAL A 337 9.58 13.53 13.72
C VAL A 337 9.11 12.09 13.71
N ARG A 338 7.82 11.89 13.98
CA ARG A 338 7.18 10.59 13.94
C ARG A 338 6.08 10.65 12.91
N ALA A 339 6.09 9.71 11.99
CA ALA A 339 4.97 9.51 11.08
C ALA A 339 4.60 8.03 11.15
N TYR A 340 3.33 7.74 11.41
CA TYR A 340 2.84 6.38 11.51
C TYR A 340 1.49 6.22 10.82
N ASN A 341 1.24 5.02 10.31
CA ASN A 341 0.02 4.71 9.60
C ASN A 341 -1.19 4.88 10.52
N PHE A 342 -2.22 5.50 9.96
CA PHE A 342 -3.51 5.63 10.59
C PHE A 342 -4.58 5.39 9.54
N GLY A 343 -5.02 4.13 9.43
CA GLY A 343 -5.86 3.72 8.30
C GLY A 343 -5.03 3.63 7.01
N GLN A 344 -5.25 4.58 6.10
CA GLN A 344 -4.55 4.66 4.80
C GLN A 344 -3.48 5.76 4.75
N ASN A 345 -3.64 6.78 5.57
CA ASN A 345 -2.82 7.98 5.59
C ASN A 345 -1.92 7.97 6.82
N TYR A 346 -1.02 8.94 6.91
CA TYR A 346 -0.13 9.13 8.04
C TYR A 346 -0.70 10.13 9.05
N PHE A 347 -0.52 9.80 10.32
CA PHE A 347 -0.48 10.79 11.39
C PHE A 347 0.97 11.22 11.57
N VAL A 348 1.18 12.53 11.54
CA VAL A 348 2.51 13.13 11.64
C VAL A 348 2.59 13.91 12.94
N GLU A 349 3.56 13.59 13.77
CA GLU A 349 3.90 14.31 15.00
C GLU A 349 5.30 14.91 14.81
N VAL A 350 5.41 16.22 15.00
CA VAL A 350 6.66 16.97 14.86
C VAL A 350 6.87 17.78 16.12
N ASP A 351 8.02 17.60 16.74
CA ASP A 351 8.44 18.36 17.92
C ASP A 351 9.54 19.33 17.48
N ILE A 352 9.24 20.63 17.52
CA ILE A 352 10.17 21.72 17.15
C ILE A 352 10.57 22.54 18.38
N VAL A 353 11.79 23.07 18.36
CA VAL A 353 12.31 23.96 19.41
C VAL A 353 12.36 25.40 18.88
N LEU A 354 11.69 26.30 19.60
CA LEU A 354 11.67 27.74 19.34
C LEU A 354 12.36 28.53 20.46
N PRO A 355 12.79 29.78 20.22
CA PRO A 355 13.36 30.65 21.24
C PRO A 355 12.48 30.77 22.50
N ALA A 356 13.09 30.64 23.68
CA ALA A 356 12.38 30.67 24.96
C ALA A 356 11.76 32.04 25.30
N ASP A 357 12.27 33.11 24.70
CA ASP A 357 11.79 34.49 24.84
C ASP A 357 10.69 34.85 23.83
N MET A 358 10.32 33.92 22.95
CA MET A 358 9.27 34.12 21.96
C MET A 358 7.88 34.25 22.62
N LEU A 359 7.09 35.21 22.14
CA LEU A 359 5.68 35.32 22.52
C LEU A 359 4.91 34.06 22.08
N LEU A 360 4.09 33.51 22.98
CA LEU A 360 3.28 32.32 22.70
C LEU A 360 2.42 32.45 21.43
N CYS A 361 1.93 33.66 21.13
CA CYS A 361 1.18 33.90 19.89
C CYS A 361 2.02 33.68 18.63
N ASN A 362 3.30 34.07 18.64
CA ASN A 362 4.19 33.89 17.49
C ASN A 362 4.56 32.42 17.34
N ALA A 363 4.92 31.77 18.45
CA ALA A 363 5.19 30.33 18.48
C ALA A 363 3.99 29.52 17.96
N HIS A 364 2.78 29.87 18.38
CA HIS A 364 1.55 29.25 17.89
C HIS A 364 1.33 29.49 16.40
N ASN A 365 1.55 30.69 15.89
CA ASN A 365 1.39 31.00 14.46
C ASN A 365 2.38 30.20 13.59
N ILE A 366 3.63 30.05 14.03
CA ILE A 366 4.63 29.23 13.33
C ILE A 366 4.21 27.76 13.34
N ALA A 367 3.79 27.25 14.50
CA ALA A 367 3.34 25.86 14.63
C ALA A 367 2.08 25.57 13.79
N ASP A 368 1.09 26.48 13.78
CA ASP A 368 -0.15 26.34 13.02
C ASP A 368 0.09 26.43 11.51
N SER A 369 0.96 27.34 11.07
CA SER A 369 1.40 27.44 9.68
C SER A 369 2.13 26.17 9.23
N LEU A 370 3.01 25.61 10.07
CA LEU A 370 3.70 24.36 9.80
C LEU A 370 2.73 23.18 9.74
N GLN A 371 1.76 23.12 10.66
CA GLN A 371 0.73 22.10 10.68
C GLN A 371 -0.07 22.11 9.37
N HIS A 372 -0.54 23.28 8.92
CA HIS A 372 -1.22 23.42 7.64
C HIS A 372 -0.34 22.97 6.46
N LYS A 373 0.95 23.36 6.45
CA LYS A 373 1.90 22.96 5.39
C LYS A 373 2.10 21.44 5.32
N LEU A 374 2.12 20.76 6.47
CA LEU A 374 2.21 19.30 6.55
C LEU A 374 0.91 18.61 6.12
N GLU A 375 -0.25 19.17 6.48
CA GLU A 375 -1.58 18.62 6.11
C GLU A 375 -1.92 18.81 4.62
N LEU A 376 -1.23 19.70 3.90
CA LEU A 376 -1.33 19.82 2.45
C LEU A 376 -0.75 18.61 1.70
N LEU A 377 0.06 17.78 2.36
CA LEU A 377 0.57 16.54 1.78
C LEU A 377 -0.57 15.53 1.64
N SER A 378 -0.77 14.99 0.44
CA SER A 378 -1.86 14.06 0.13
C SER A 378 -1.92 12.81 1.01
N ASP A 379 -0.77 12.41 1.56
CA ASP A 379 -0.62 11.19 2.35
C ASP A 379 -0.76 11.46 3.86
N VAL A 380 -0.89 12.73 4.29
CA VAL A 380 -1.08 13.12 5.70
C VAL A 380 -2.56 13.37 5.96
N GLU A 381 -3.13 12.66 6.93
CA GLU A 381 -4.51 12.92 7.37
C GLU A 381 -4.57 14.01 8.44
N ARG A 382 -3.56 14.04 9.32
CA ARG A 382 -3.45 15.03 10.39
C ARG A 382 -1.99 15.22 10.77
N ALA A 383 -1.60 16.46 11.04
CA ALA A 383 -0.33 16.78 11.65
C ALA A 383 -0.54 17.36 13.06
N PHE A 384 0.37 17.04 13.97
CA PHE A 384 0.48 17.63 15.29
C PHE A 384 1.87 18.23 15.41
N VAL A 385 1.94 19.54 15.66
CA VAL A 385 3.19 20.24 15.89
C VAL A 385 3.25 20.60 17.36
N HIS A 386 4.18 19.99 18.08
CA HIS A 386 4.52 20.37 19.44
C HIS A 386 5.66 21.39 19.41
N VAL A 387 5.58 22.39 20.29
CA VAL A 387 6.59 23.44 20.40
C VAL A 387 7.21 23.36 21.78
N ASP A 388 8.51 23.15 21.80
CA ASP A 388 9.34 23.17 23.00
C ASP A 388 10.27 24.39 22.98
N TYR A 389 10.74 24.77 24.17
CA TYR A 389 11.75 25.83 24.34
C TYR A 389 13.08 25.28 24.88
N GLU A 390 13.09 24.02 25.33
CA GLU A 390 14.28 23.32 25.81
C GLU A 390 14.58 22.10 24.93
N PHE A 391 15.87 21.81 24.74
CA PHE A 391 16.34 20.65 23.99
C PHE A 391 17.03 19.60 24.88
N ALA A 392 17.11 19.87 26.19
CA ALA A 392 17.85 19.10 27.18
C ALA A 392 16.88 18.45 28.16
N HIS A 393 16.06 17.51 27.67
CA HIS A 393 15.06 16.85 28.51
C HIS A 393 15.71 15.99 29.59
N LYS A 394 15.41 16.31 30.85
CA LYS A 394 15.41 15.28 31.90
C LYS A 394 14.22 14.36 31.58
N PRO A 395 14.33 13.03 31.65
CA PRO A 395 13.22 12.14 31.31
C PRO A 395 12.05 12.39 32.28
N GLU A 396 11.03 13.14 31.85
CA GLU A 396 9.90 13.53 32.69
C GLU A 396 8.87 12.40 32.89
N HIS A 397 8.94 11.34 32.09
CA HIS A 397 8.00 10.22 32.17
C HIS A 397 8.70 8.86 32.26
N GLN A 398 8.18 8.00 33.14
CA GLN A 398 8.66 6.62 33.30
C GLN A 398 8.59 5.89 31.96
N PRO A 399 9.69 5.26 31.49
CA PRO A 399 9.73 4.55 30.20
C PRO A 399 8.84 3.28 30.15
N HIS A 400 8.05 3.00 31.19
CA HIS A 400 7.13 1.88 31.22
C HIS A 400 5.81 2.23 30.53
N LYS A 401 5.74 1.98 29.22
CA LYS A 401 4.52 1.54 28.48
C LYS A 401 4.71 1.39 26.96
N LEU A 402 5.94 1.26 26.48
CA LEU A 402 6.23 0.86 25.11
C LEU A 402 6.83 -0.55 25.14
N VAL A 403 5.99 -1.58 25.27
CA VAL A 403 6.35 -2.99 25.12
C VAL A 403 5.57 -3.56 23.95
#